data_AF-A0A227J4G6-F1
#
_entry.id   AF-A0A227J4G6-F1
#
_cell.length_a   1.000
_cell.length_b   1.000
_cell.length_c   1.000
_cell.angle_alpha   90.00
_cell.angle_beta   90.00
_cell.angle_gamma   90.00
#
_symmetry.space_group_name_H-M   'P 1'
#
loop_
_entity.id
_entity.type
_entity.pdbx_description
1 polymer ?
#
loop_
_entity_poly.entity_id
_entity_poly.type
_entity_poly.pdbx_seq_one_letter_code
_entity_poly.pdbx_strand_id
1 'polypeptide(L)'
;MKFIRWILGKVILLLNAVFSPRGIKRTNEAQSNVDDKAKQYALYQFEACPFCVKVRRAMKRQSVNIELRDAKNDPTHRAELEQGGGRVKVPCLRI
;
A
#
# COMPACT_ATOMS: atom_id res chain seq x y z
N MET A 1 9.52 -24.60 4.78
CA MET A 1 8.40 -23.65 4.50
C MET A 1 8.77 -22.17 4.57
N LYS A 2 9.57 -21.69 5.55
CA LYS A 2 10.00 -20.28 5.63
C LYS A 2 10.80 -19.81 4.41
N PHE A 3 11.70 -20.65 3.90
CA PHE A 3 12.52 -20.37 2.73
C PHE A 3 11.69 -20.14 1.46
N ILE A 4 10.70 -20.99 1.21
CA ILE A 4 9.76 -20.84 0.08
C ILE A 4 9.02 -19.51 0.17
N ARG A 5 8.51 -19.15 1.36
CA ARG A 5 7.80 -17.87 1.57
C ARG A 5 8.71 -16.66 1.38
N TRP A 6 9.99 -16.77 1.75
CA TRP A 6 10.99 -15.73 1.52
C TRP A 6 11.27 -15.53 0.03
N ILE A 7 11.51 -16.62 -0.73
CA ILE A 7 11.68 -16.56 -2.18
C ILE A 7 10.45 -15.97 -2.86
N LEU A 8 9.25 -16.49 -2.55
CA LEU A 8 7.99 -15.98 -3.12
C LEU A 8 7.81 -14.49 -2.86
N GLY A 9 8.12 -14.02 -1.65
CA GLY A 9 8.07 -12.60 -1.32
C GLY A 9 9.02 -11.77 -2.19
N LYS A 10 10.25 -12.21 -2.37
CA LYS A 10 11.23 -11.54 -3.24
C LYS A 10 10.78 -11.51 -4.70
N VAL A 11 10.25 -12.62 -5.22
CA VAL A 11 9.69 -12.69 -6.58
C VAL A 11 8.53 -11.71 -6.75
N ILE A 12 7.59 -11.64 -5.80
CA ILE A 12 6.47 -10.69 -5.85
C ILE A 12 6.97 -9.25 -5.91
N LEU A 13 7.98 -8.89 -5.11
CA LEU A 13 8.54 -7.54 -5.09
C LEU A 13 9.28 -7.20 -6.39
N LEU A 14 10.07 -8.15 -6.91
CA LEU A 14 10.75 -8.00 -8.21
C LEU A 14 9.74 -7.80 -9.35
N LEU A 15 8.73 -8.66 -9.45
CA LEU A 15 7.66 -8.52 -10.45
C LEU A 15 6.88 -7.22 -10.27
N ASN A 16 6.68 -6.76 -9.03
CA ASN A 16 6.03 -5.47 -8.79
C ASN A 16 6.84 -4.29 -9.35
N ALA A 17 8.16 -4.33 -9.16
CA ALA A 17 9.07 -3.30 -9.68
C ALA A 17 9.13 -3.32 -11.21
N VAL A 18 9.33 -4.49 -11.82
CA VAL A 18 9.45 -4.66 -13.28
C VAL A 18 8.15 -4.29 -14.00
N PHE A 19 7.01 -4.75 -13.50
CA PHE A 19 5.70 -4.54 -14.15
C PHE A 19 4.89 -3.41 -13.48
N SER A 20 5.57 -2.38 -12.98
CA SER A 20 4.92 -1.26 -12.31
C SER A 20 4.14 -0.38 -13.31
N PRO A 21 2.86 -0.03 -13.04
CA PRO A 21 2.08 0.78 -13.97
C PRO A 21 2.56 2.23 -14.00
N ARG A 22 2.24 2.93 -15.09
CA ARG A 22 2.38 4.40 -15.17
C ARG A 22 1.19 5.08 -14.49
N GLY A 23 1.46 6.22 -13.86
CA GLY A 23 0.41 7.08 -13.30
C GLY A 23 -0.16 8.05 -14.33
N ILE A 24 -1.37 8.53 -14.10
CA ILE A 24 -1.95 9.61 -14.89
C ILE A 24 -1.19 10.92 -14.68
N LYS A 25 -1.10 11.73 -15.74
CA LYS A 25 -0.49 13.06 -15.71
C LYS A 25 -1.57 14.09 -15.45
N ARG A 26 -1.35 14.97 -14.47
CA ARG A 26 -2.21 16.11 -14.14
C ARG A 26 -1.39 17.40 -14.25
N THR A 27 -2.08 18.54 -14.29
CA THR A 27 -1.44 19.83 -14.01
C THR A 27 -0.96 19.86 -12.56
N ASN A 28 0.01 20.74 -12.25
CA ASN A 28 0.56 20.85 -10.89
C ASN A 28 -0.53 21.16 -9.86
N GLU A 29 -1.45 22.07 -10.19
CA GLU A 29 -2.59 22.46 -9.32
C GLU A 29 -3.53 21.27 -9.06
N ALA A 30 -3.92 20.55 -10.11
CA ALA A 30 -4.79 19.39 -9.98
C ALA A 30 -4.12 18.24 -9.21
N GLN A 31 -2.80 18.08 -9.36
CA GLN A 31 -2.04 17.09 -8.59
C GLN A 31 -1.95 17.48 -7.11
N SER A 32 -1.67 18.75 -6.79
CA SER A 32 -1.64 19.25 -5.40
C SER A 32 -2.98 18.99 -4.69
N ASN A 33 -4.10 19.32 -5.35
CA ASN A 33 -5.43 19.10 -4.80
C ASN A 33 -5.71 17.62 -4.48
N VAL A 34 -5.19 16.71 -5.31
CA VAL A 34 -5.32 15.26 -5.10
C VAL A 34 -4.42 14.78 -3.96
N ASP A 35 -3.18 15.27 -3.91
CA ASP A 35 -2.23 14.92 -2.86
C ASP A 35 -2.68 15.45 -1.49
N ASP A 36 -3.28 16.65 -1.44
CA ASP A 36 -3.87 17.21 -0.22
C ASP A 36 -5.02 16.37 0.31
N LYS A 37 -5.90 15.89 -0.57
CA LYS A 37 -6.95 14.93 -0.19
C LYS A 37 -6.33 13.60 0.27
N ALA A 38 -5.27 13.13 -0.39
CA ALA A 38 -4.64 11.86 -0.08
C ALA A 38 -4.04 11.81 1.35
N LYS A 39 -3.64 12.96 1.91
CA LYS A 39 -3.11 13.08 3.30
C LYS A 39 -4.10 12.64 4.38
N GLN A 40 -5.40 12.63 4.09
CA GLN A 40 -6.43 12.18 5.05
C GLN A 40 -6.48 10.66 5.16
N TYR A 41 -5.78 9.95 4.28
CA TYR A 41 -5.85 8.49 4.17
C TYR A 41 -4.52 7.84 4.51
N ALA A 42 -4.60 6.62 5.02
CA ALA A 42 -3.44 5.73 5.17
C ALA A 42 -3.82 4.29 4.80
N LEU A 43 -2.92 3.56 4.16
CA LEU A 43 -3.12 2.17 3.78
C LEU A 43 -2.30 1.24 4.68
N TYR A 44 -2.98 0.50 5.55
CA TYR A 44 -2.36 -0.63 6.25
C TYR A 44 -2.08 -1.76 5.28
N GLN A 45 -0.83 -2.21 5.23
CA GLN A 45 -0.35 -3.13 4.21
C GLN A 45 0.75 -4.06 4.71
N PHE A 46 0.94 -5.18 4.02
CA PHE A 46 2.16 -5.99 4.11
C PHE A 46 2.89 -5.91 2.78
N GLU A 47 4.20 -5.67 2.83
CA GLU A 47 4.99 -5.35 1.63
C GLU A 47 4.84 -6.40 0.51
N ALA A 48 4.99 -7.68 0.86
CA ALA A 48 4.92 -8.82 -0.06
C ALA A 48 3.51 -9.41 -0.26
N CYS A 49 2.45 -8.75 0.23
CA CYS A 49 1.08 -9.25 0.03
C CYS A 49 0.60 -8.94 -1.39
N PRO A 50 0.14 -9.94 -2.18
CA PRO A 50 -0.30 -9.72 -3.55
C PRO A 50 -1.50 -8.77 -3.65
N PHE A 51 -2.42 -8.81 -2.68
CA PHE A 51 -3.55 -7.90 -2.62
C PHE A 51 -3.13 -6.46 -2.27
N CYS A 52 -2.14 -6.30 -1.39
CA CYS A 52 -1.57 -4.98 -1.10
C CYS A 52 -0.86 -4.40 -2.33
N VAL A 53 -0.09 -5.22 -3.05
CA VAL A 53 0.53 -4.85 -4.33
C VAL A 53 -0.55 -4.39 -5.33
N LYS A 54 -1.68 -5.10 -5.45
CA LYS A 54 -2.79 -4.72 -6.33
C LYS A 54 -3.34 -3.32 -6.00
N VAL A 55 -3.54 -3.00 -4.72
CA VAL A 55 -4.00 -1.68 -4.28
C VAL A 55 -2.94 -0.60 -4.53
N ARG A 56 -1.67 -0.84 -4.20
CA ARG A 56 -0.58 0.13 -4.50
C ARG A 56 -0.44 0.42 -5.99
N ARG A 57 -0.66 -0.59 -6.85
CA ARG A 57 -0.71 -0.38 -8.31
C ARG A 57 -1.89 0.48 -8.73
N ALA A 58 -3.06 0.32 -8.10
CA ALA A 58 -4.20 1.19 -8.35
C ALA A 58 -3.92 2.63 -7.90
N MET A 59 -3.33 2.82 -6.72
CA MET A 59 -2.88 4.14 -6.24
C MET A 59 -1.92 4.79 -7.24
N LYS A 60 -0.92 4.04 -7.72
CA LYS A 60 0.04 4.53 -8.71
C LYS A 60 -0.62 4.90 -10.03
N ARG A 61 -1.56 4.09 -10.56
CA ARG A 61 -2.32 4.45 -11.78
C ARG A 61 -3.07 5.76 -11.61
N GLN A 62 -3.63 6.00 -10.44
CA GLN A 62 -4.36 7.23 -10.14
C GLN A 62 -3.45 8.39 -9.71
N SER A 63 -2.13 8.18 -9.67
CA SER A 63 -1.16 9.15 -9.17
C SER A 63 -1.61 9.77 -7.84
N VAL A 64 -2.05 8.92 -6.89
CA VAL A 64 -2.41 9.35 -5.54
C VAL A 64 -1.34 8.89 -4.56
N ASN A 65 -0.90 9.79 -3.70
CA ASN A 65 0.11 9.51 -2.69
C ASN A 65 -0.53 9.31 -1.31
N ILE A 66 -0.93 8.06 -1.00
CA ILE A 66 -1.49 7.69 0.30
C ILE A 66 -0.38 7.08 1.15
N GLU A 67 -0.33 7.47 2.43
CA GLU A 67 0.62 6.95 3.41
C GLU A 67 0.54 5.41 3.51
N LEU A 68 1.68 4.71 3.60
CA LEU A 68 1.70 3.26 3.78
C LEU A 68 2.10 2.91 5.20
N ARG A 69 1.25 2.14 5.90
CA ARG A 69 1.49 1.67 7.27
C ARG A 69 1.77 0.18 7.29
N ASP A 70 2.97 -0.23 7.72
CA ASP A 70 3.38 -1.63 7.72
C ASP A 70 2.90 -2.37 8.98
N ALA A 71 1.70 -2.93 8.93
CA ALA A 71 1.13 -3.70 10.03
C ALA A 71 1.77 -5.09 10.25
N LYS A 72 2.81 -5.45 9.48
CA LYS A 72 3.57 -6.70 9.67
C LYS A 72 4.75 -6.50 10.61
N ASN A 73 5.53 -5.44 10.37
CA ASN A 73 6.78 -5.19 11.08
C ASN A 73 6.67 -4.09 12.13
N ASP A 74 5.60 -3.28 12.10
CA ASP A 74 5.34 -2.23 13.08
C ASP A 74 4.21 -2.65 14.03
N PRO A 75 4.51 -2.92 15.32
CA PRO A 75 3.52 -3.27 16.33
C PRO A 75 2.46 -2.19 16.55
N THR A 76 2.82 -0.91 16.40
CA THR A 76 1.92 0.22 16.59
C THR A 76 0.86 0.22 15.48
N HIS A 77 1.28 0.17 14.22
CA HIS A 77 0.33 0.08 13.10
C HIS A 77 -0.52 -1.19 13.13
N ARG A 78 0.05 -2.30 13.62
CA ARG A 78 -0.69 -3.55 13.82
C ARG A 78 -1.80 -3.37 14.85
N ALA A 79 -1.48 -2.79 16.01
CA ALA A 79 -2.43 -2.56 17.09
C ALA A 79 -3.51 -1.56 16.67
N GLU A 80 -3.14 -0.47 15.98
CA GLU A 80 -4.12 0.49 15.44
C GLU A 80 -5.09 -0.17 14.46
N LEU A 81 -4.58 -1.03 13.56
CA LEU A 81 -5.43 -1.76 12.61
C LEU A 81 -6.39 -2.72 13.32
N GLU A 82 -5.92 -3.40 14.37
CA GLU A 82 -6.77 -4.30 15.14
C GLU A 82 -7.85 -3.55 15.93
N GLN A 83 -7.49 -2.44 16.57
CA GLN A 83 -8.42 -1.63 17.36
C GLN A 83 -9.43 -0.88 16.48
N GLY A 84 -8.98 -0.27 15.38
CA GLY A 84 -9.84 0.49 14.48
C GLY A 84 -10.59 -0.37 13.45
N GLY A 85 -10.00 -1.48 13.00
CA GLY A 85 -10.55 -2.36 11.97
C GLY A 85 -11.12 -3.69 12.48
N GLY A 86 -11.03 -3.95 13.79
CA GLY A 86 -11.51 -5.15 14.48
C GLY A 86 -10.68 -6.42 14.25
N ARG A 87 -9.77 -6.43 13.27
CA ARG A 87 -8.88 -7.55 12.97
C ARG A 87 -7.68 -7.10 12.15
N VAL A 88 -6.55 -7.79 12.33
CA VAL A 88 -5.35 -7.57 11.51
C VAL A 88 -5.53 -8.21 10.12
N LYS A 89 -6.23 -7.50 9.22
CA LYS A 89 -6.43 -7.90 7.82
C LYS A 89 -6.03 -6.76 6.88
N VAL A 90 -5.18 -7.07 5.91
CA VAL A 90 -4.69 -6.13 4.89
C VAL A 90 -5.08 -6.60 3.47
N PRO A 91 -5.17 -5.70 2.47
CA PRO A 91 -5.07 -4.24 2.59
C PRO A 91 -6.28 -3.63 3.31
N CYS A 92 -6.05 -2.59 4.11
CA CYS A 92 -7.11 -1.84 4.79
C CYS A 92 -6.83 -0.34 4.68
N LEU A 93 -7.80 0.43 4.18
CA LEU A 93 -7.70 1.89 4.06
C LEU A 93 -8.29 2.54 5.31
N ARG A 94 -7.49 3.36 5.98
CA ARG A 94 -7.92 4.28 7.03
C ARG A 94 -8.45 5.55 6.37
N ILE A 95 -9.61 6.00 6.83
CA ILE A 95 -10.29 7.22 6.44
C ILE A 95 -10.52 8.10 7.67
#